data_AF-A0A250AYB8-F1
#
_entry.id   AF-A0A250AYB8-F1
#
_cell.length_a   1.000
_cell.length_b   1.000
_cell.length_c   1.000
_cell.angle_alpha   90.00
_cell.angle_beta   90.00
_cell.angle_gamma   90.00
#
_symmetry.space_group_name_H-M   'P 1'
#
loop_
_entity.id
_entity.type
_entity.pdbx_description
1 polymer ?
#
loop_
_entity_poly.entity_id
_entity_poly.type
_entity_poly.pdbx_seq_one_letter_code
_entity_poly.pdbx_strand_id
1 'polypeptide(L)'
;MLVTLDCPLQSSALSVKKLKEVIEGNLAELVPALTTGLSFYSESARYVPNSLEILEIKPLHNNEYSMHYRYQWEIFNGCLDISAKENITDNVTFTLNDGKLLFDIIDRSRPSTFDEL
;
A
#
# COMPACT_ATOMS: atom_id res chain seq x y z
N MET A 1 3.53 7.21 -7.16
CA MET A 1 3.46 6.00 -7.98
C MET A 1 2.00 5.65 -8.21
N LEU A 2 1.61 5.29 -9.44
CA LEU A 2 0.23 4.93 -9.74
C LEU A 2 0.14 3.42 -10.01
N VAL A 3 -0.69 2.72 -9.25
CA VAL A 3 -0.97 1.29 -9.46
C VAL A 3 -2.38 1.13 -9.99
N THR A 4 -2.52 0.33 -11.04
CA THR A 4 -3.82 0.04 -11.64
C THR A 4 -4.13 -1.43 -11.44
N LEU A 5 -5.31 -1.74 -10.90
CA LEU A 5 -5.87 -3.09 -10.88
C LEU A 5 -7.07 -3.18 -11.81
N ASP A 6 -7.14 -4.26 -12.58
CA ASP A 6 -8.35 -4.58 -13.35
C ASP A 6 -9.47 -4.98 -12.38
N CYS A 7 -10.60 -4.28 -12.49
CA CYS A 7 -11.82 -4.60 -11.77
C CYS A 7 -12.80 -5.25 -12.76
N PRO A 8 -13.06 -6.56 -12.67
CA PRO A 8 -13.96 -7.25 -13.61
C PRO A 8 -15.43 -6.81 -13.49
N LEU A 9 -15.73 -5.84 -12.62
CA LEU A 9 -17.08 -5.42 -12.29
C LEU A 9 -17.43 -4.11 -13.00
N GLN A 10 -18.28 -4.23 -14.03
CA GLN A 10 -18.83 -3.09 -14.77
C GLN A 10 -20.02 -2.46 -14.01
N SER A 11 -19.78 -1.68 -12.96
CA SER A 11 -20.84 -0.81 -12.42
C SER A 11 -20.31 0.29 -11.51
N SER A 12 -20.81 1.50 -11.75
CA SER A 12 -20.58 2.74 -10.98
C SER A 12 -21.18 2.74 -9.57
N ALA A 13 -21.60 1.57 -9.07
CA ALA A 13 -22.23 1.40 -7.76
C ALA A 13 -21.68 0.16 -7.03
N LEU A 14 -20.35 0.00 -7.03
CA LEU A 14 -19.70 -1.03 -6.25
C LEU A 14 -19.80 -0.72 -4.75
N SER A 15 -20.38 -1.66 -4.00
CA SER A 15 -20.36 -1.59 -2.54
C SER A 15 -18.92 -1.74 -2.05
N VAL A 16 -18.59 -1.02 -0.96
CA VAL A 16 -17.29 -1.11 -0.26
C VAL A 16 -16.85 -2.57 -0.02
N LYS A 17 -17.80 -3.45 0.31
CA LYS A 17 -17.54 -4.88 0.50
C LYS A 17 -16.95 -5.54 -0.76
N LYS A 18 -17.52 -5.29 -1.94
CA LYS A 18 -17.03 -5.86 -3.20
C LYS A 18 -15.67 -5.29 -3.59
N LEU A 19 -15.45 -4.00 -3.34
CA LEU A 19 -14.15 -3.38 -3.55
C LEU A 19 -13.08 -4.06 -2.68
N LYS A 20 -13.41 -4.30 -1.40
CA LYS A 20 -12.52 -5.03 -0.50
C LYS A 20 -12.18 -6.42 -1.05
N GLU A 21 -13.17 -7.19 -1.50
CA GLU A 21 -12.97 -8.53 -2.05
C GLU A 21 -12.05 -8.52 -3.30
N VAL A 22 -12.23 -7.57 -4.22
CA VAL A 22 -11.38 -7.42 -5.40
C VAL A 22 -9.95 -7.05 -5.01
N ILE A 23 -9.79 -6.12 -4.07
CA ILE A 23 -8.47 -5.69 -3.60
C ILE A 23 -7.75 -6.83 -2.87
N GLU A 24 -8.46 -7.54 -1.99
CA GLU A 24 -7.92 -8.70 -1.26
C GLU A 24 -7.44 -9.81 -2.20
N GLY A 25 -8.17 -10.04 -3.30
CA GLY A 25 -7.76 -11.01 -4.34
C GLY A 25 -6.51 -10.61 -5.13
N ASN A 26 -6.14 -9.33 -5.13
CA ASN A 26 -5.02 -8.78 -5.90
C ASN A 26 -3.97 -8.08 -5.00
N LEU A 27 -3.94 -8.39 -3.69
CA LEU A 27 -3.01 -7.75 -2.74
C LEU A 27 -1.54 -7.92 -3.15
N ALA A 28 -1.18 -9.06 -3.75
CA ALA A 28 0.18 -9.33 -4.18
C ALA A 28 0.73 -8.28 -5.15
N GLU A 29 -0.13 -7.70 -5.99
CA GLU A 29 0.24 -6.64 -6.93
C GLU A 29 0.43 -5.28 -6.24
N LEU A 30 -0.26 -5.07 -5.11
CA LEU A 30 -0.19 -3.84 -4.32
C LEU A 30 0.98 -3.84 -3.33
N VAL A 31 1.41 -5.00 -2.83
CA VAL A 31 2.51 -5.15 -1.86
C VAL A 31 3.75 -4.31 -2.22
N PRO A 32 4.36 -4.42 -3.42
CA PRO A 32 5.58 -3.67 -3.71
C PRO A 32 5.36 -2.16 -3.64
N ALA A 33 4.18 -1.68 -4.03
CA ALA A 33 3.85 -0.26 -4.03
C ALA A 33 3.52 0.28 -2.64
N LEU A 34 2.74 -0.48 -1.85
CA LEU A 34 2.34 -0.07 -0.49
C LEU A 34 3.48 -0.18 0.54
N THR A 35 4.56 -0.88 0.19
CA THR A 35 5.71 -1.08 1.07
C THR A 35 6.95 -0.26 0.66
N THR A 36 6.90 0.54 -0.42
CA THR A 36 8.06 1.36 -0.87
C THR A 36 8.52 2.36 0.21
N GLY A 37 7.61 2.79 1.09
CA GLY A 37 7.93 3.66 2.22
C GLY A 37 8.86 3.03 3.26
N LEU A 38 9.08 1.71 3.27
CA LEU A 38 9.99 1.06 4.25
C LEU A 38 11.42 1.57 4.14
N SER A 39 11.88 1.86 2.92
CA SER A 39 13.22 2.42 2.68
C SER A 39 13.42 3.79 3.31
N PHE A 40 12.33 4.52 3.64
CA PHE A 40 12.41 5.77 4.41
C PHE A 40 12.87 5.53 5.85
N TYR A 41 12.43 4.42 6.45
CA TYR A 41 12.75 4.06 7.84
C TYR A 41 14.14 3.44 7.95
N SER A 42 14.47 2.50 7.05
CA SER A 42 15.80 1.90 6.96
C SER A 42 15.95 1.12 5.65
N GLU A 43 17.12 1.17 5.03
CA GLU A 43 17.46 0.29 3.90
C GLU A 43 17.47 -1.20 4.30
N SER A 44 17.62 -1.50 5.59
CA SER A 44 17.58 -2.88 6.12
C SER A 44 16.18 -3.33 6.55
N ALA A 45 15.18 -2.44 6.54
CA ALA A 45 13.80 -2.79 6.86
C ALA A 45 13.20 -3.63 5.72
N ARG A 46 12.59 -4.75 6.09
CA ARG A 46 12.01 -5.71 5.14
C ARG A 46 10.54 -5.93 5.46
N TYR A 47 9.72 -5.92 4.42
CA TYR A 47 8.34 -6.35 4.53
C TYR A 47 8.26 -7.84 4.91
N VAL A 48 7.40 -8.18 5.86
CA VAL A 48 7.11 -9.57 6.22
C VAL A 48 6.03 -10.11 5.27
N PRO A 49 6.31 -11.15 4.47
CA PRO A 49 5.36 -11.69 3.51
C PRO A 49 4.01 -12.09 4.12
N ASN A 50 2.92 -11.85 3.39
CA ASN A 50 1.55 -12.17 3.79
C ASN A 50 1.05 -11.44 5.05
N SER A 51 1.74 -10.39 5.50
CA SER A 51 1.32 -9.59 6.66
C SER A 51 0.43 -8.39 6.29
N LEU A 52 0.26 -8.12 4.99
CA LEU A 52 -0.54 -6.99 4.52
C LEU A 52 -2.03 -7.30 4.70
N GLU A 53 -2.73 -6.45 5.42
CA GLU A 53 -4.16 -6.58 5.71
C GLU A 53 -4.90 -5.27 5.47
N ILE A 54 -6.12 -5.38 4.92
CA ILE A 54 -7.01 -4.24 4.74
C ILE A 54 -7.88 -4.08 5.99
N LEU A 55 -7.61 -3.01 6.74
CA LEU A 55 -8.34 -2.68 7.96
C LEU A 55 -9.72 -2.12 7.62
N GLU A 56 -9.79 -1.15 6.71
CA GLU A 56 -11.01 -0.43 6.40
C GLU A 56 -10.95 0.17 4.99
N ILE A 57 -12.10 0.24 4.32
CA ILE A 57 -12.27 1.05 3.12
C ILE A 57 -13.44 2.01 3.36
N LYS A 58 -13.20 3.30 3.14
CA LYS A 58 -14.18 4.37 3.32
C LYS A 58 -14.47 5.04 1.98
N PRO A 59 -15.75 5.18 1.58
CA PRO A 59 -16.08 6.03 0.44
C PRO A 59 -15.80 7.49 0.81
N LEU A 60 -15.16 8.21 -0.12
CA LEU A 60 -14.95 9.64 -0.04
C LEU A 60 -15.98 10.31 -0.95
N HIS A 61 -15.55 10.95 -2.04
CA HIS A 61 -16.42 11.62 -3.00
C HIS A 61 -16.09 11.20 -4.43
N ASN A 62 -17.07 11.24 -5.35
CA ASN A 62 -16.84 11.12 -6.79
C ASN A 62 -16.07 9.84 -7.22
N ASN A 63 -16.50 8.67 -6.74
CA ASN A 63 -15.86 7.36 -6.94
C ASN A 63 -14.43 7.24 -6.36
N GLU A 64 -14.08 8.12 -5.43
CA GLU A 64 -12.86 8.02 -4.65
C GLU A 64 -13.12 7.30 -3.32
N TYR A 65 -12.12 6.54 -2.90
CA TYR A 65 -12.15 5.73 -1.69
C TYR A 65 -10.81 5.88 -0.96
N SER A 66 -10.86 5.86 0.37
CA SER A 66 -9.68 5.72 1.21
C SER A 66 -9.60 4.28 1.71
N MET A 67 -8.44 3.66 1.59
CA MET A 67 -8.13 2.34 2.10
C MET A 67 -7.11 2.46 3.22
N HIS A 68 -7.51 2.06 4.42
CA HIS A 68 -6.62 1.88 5.57
C HIS A 68 -6.10 0.45 5.58
N TYR A 69 -4.79 0.31 5.66
CA TYR A 69 -4.13 -0.98 5.64
C TYR A 69 -3.01 -1.03 6.68
N ARG A 70 -2.63 -2.25 7.07
CA ARG A 70 -1.53 -2.52 7.98
C ARG A 70 -0.65 -3.61 7.40
N TYR A 71 0.65 -3.54 7.68
CA TYR A 71 1.56 -4.63 7.41
C TYR A 71 2.66 -4.71 8.45
N GLN A 72 3.29 -5.90 8.54
CA GLN A 72 4.46 -6.10 9.37
C GLN A 72 5.73 -5.86 8.59
N TRP A 73 6.71 -5.32 9.30
CA TRP A 73 8.08 -5.20 8.83
C TRP A 73 9.03 -5.70 9.90
N GLU A 74 10.20 -6.12 9.47
CA GLU A 74 11.29 -6.53 10.34
C GLU A 74 12.61 -5.90 9.92
N ILE A 75 13.48 -5.67 10.89
CA ILE A 75 14.85 -5.25 10.68
C ILE A 75 15.73 -6.07 11.61
N PHE A 76 16.84 -6.54 11.06
CA PHE A 76 17.91 -7.14 11.83
C PHE A 76 19.23 -6.55 11.38
N ASN A 77 19.93 -5.88 12.29
CA ASN A 77 21.26 -5.36 12.07
C ASN A 77 22.12 -5.65 13.32
N GLY A 78 22.88 -6.74 13.26
CA GLY A 78 23.75 -7.17 14.36
C GLY A 78 24.91 -6.22 14.65
N CYS A 79 25.30 -5.34 13.72
CA CYS A 79 26.33 -4.33 13.98
C CYS A 79 25.83 -3.18 14.84
N LEU A 80 24.54 -2.85 14.72
CA LEU A 80 23.88 -1.79 15.48
C LEU A 80 23.10 -2.32 16.70
N ASP A 81 23.12 -3.64 16.92
CA ASP A 81 22.30 -4.34 17.92
C ASP A 81 20.80 -4.06 17.75
N ILE A 82 20.35 -3.88 16.50
CA ILE A 82 18.95 -3.60 16.18
C ILE A 82 18.26 -4.89 15.76
N SER A 83 17.19 -5.24 16.46
CA SER A 83 16.25 -6.30 16.08
C SER A 83 14.84 -5.84 16.41
N ALA A 84 14.03 -5.55 15.39
CA ALA A 84 12.65 -5.14 15.57
C ALA A 84 11.74 -5.84 14.57
N LYS A 85 10.52 -6.12 15.03
CA LYS A 85 9.42 -6.62 14.21
C LYS A 85 8.16 -5.90 14.64
N GLU A 86 7.68 -4.99 13.81
CA GLU A 86 6.60 -4.07 14.17
C GLU A 86 5.55 -4.00 13.07
N ASN A 87 4.44 -3.32 13.36
CA ASN A 87 3.38 -3.06 12.39
C ASN A 87 3.41 -1.60 11.97
N ILE A 88 3.26 -1.34 10.68
CA ILE A 88 2.97 0.00 10.14
C ILE A 88 1.51 0.01 9.70
N THR A 89 0.79 1.05 10.09
CA THR A 89 -0.55 1.34 9.59
C THR A 89 -0.47 2.60 8.75
N ASP A 90 -0.95 2.54 7.51
CA ASP A 90 -0.99 3.69 6.61
C ASP A 90 -2.33 3.69 5.84
N ASN A 91 -2.55 4.72 5.04
CA ASN A 91 -3.72 4.85 4.20
C ASN A 91 -3.33 5.26 2.78
N VAL A 92 -4.15 4.85 1.83
CA VAL A 92 -4.00 5.22 0.42
C VAL A 92 -5.36 5.60 -0.14
N THR A 93 -5.39 6.55 -1.07
CA THR A 93 -6.58 6.88 -1.83
C THR A 93 -6.57 6.15 -3.17
N PHE A 94 -7.75 5.72 -3.62
CA PHE A 94 -7.91 5.15 -4.95
C PHE A 94 -9.24 5.56 -5.56
N THR A 95 -9.27 5.57 -6.89
CA THR A 95 -10.47 5.89 -7.66
C THR A 95 -10.92 4.70 -8.50
N LEU A 96 -12.23 4.58 -8.69
CA LEU A 96 -12.83 3.60 -9.60
C LEU A 96 -13.24 4.30 -10.91
N ASN A 97 -12.50 4.03 -11.99
CA ASN A 97 -12.80 4.52 -13.34
C ASN A 97 -12.85 3.37 -14.35
N ASP A 98 -13.92 3.29 -15.15
CA ASP A 98 -14.07 2.34 -16.27
C ASP A 98 -13.66 0.89 -15.94
N GLY A 99 -14.04 0.38 -14.76
CA GLY A 99 -13.68 -0.97 -14.33
C GLY A 99 -12.21 -1.13 -13.95
N LYS A 100 -11.53 -0.05 -13.55
CA LYS A 100 -10.17 -0.08 -13.05
C LYS A 100 -10.08 0.65 -11.71
N LEU A 101 -9.29 0.08 -10.81
CA LEU A 101 -8.93 0.72 -9.54
C LEU A 101 -7.59 1.41 -9.71
N LEU A 102 -7.55 2.73 -9.59
CA LEU A 102 -6.34 3.53 -9.70
C LEU A 102 -5.93 4.00 -8.31
N PHE A 103 -4.82 3.47 -7.80
CA PHE A 103 -4.26 3.82 -6.50
C PHE A 103 -3.26 4.97 -6.64
N ASP A 104 -3.48 6.03 -5.87
CA ASP A 104 -2.55 7.15 -5.76
C ASP A 104 -1.63 6.91 -4.56
N ILE A 105 -0.49 6.27 -4.82
CA ILE A 105 0.48 5.93 -3.78
C ILE A 105 1.55 7.01 -3.76
N ILE A 106 1.61 7.75 -2.65
CA ILE A 106 2.69 8.69 -2.40
C ILE A 106 3.95 7.88 -2.17
N ASP A 107 4.89 7.97 -3.11
CA ASP A 107 6.19 7.35 -2.93
C ASP A 107 6.98 8.18 -1.91
N ARG A 108 7.12 7.63 -0.70
CA ARG A 108 7.90 8.26 0.38
C ARG A 108 9.34 7.72 0.43
N SER A 109 9.81 7.07 -0.64
CA SER A 109 11.21 6.66 -0.67
C SER A 109 12.10 7.90 -0.50
N ARG A 110 13.20 7.77 0.26
CA ARG A 110 14.13 8.88 0.41
C ARG A 110 14.60 9.29 -0.99
N PRO A 111 14.51 10.57 -1.38
CA PRO A 111 15.23 11.02 -2.56
C PRO A 111 16.71 10.69 -2.31
N SER A 112 17.31 9.96 -3.24
CA SER A 112 18.74 9.72 -3.22
C SER A 112 19.44 11.07 -3.17
N THR A 113 20.06 11.41 -2.04
CA THR A 113 21.06 12.49 -1.94
C THR A 113 22.28 12.08 -2.75
N PHE A 114 22.14 12.13 -4.07
CA PHE A 114 23.23 12.05 -5.04
C PHE A 114 23.29 13.35 -5.85
N ASP A 115 22.77 14.44 -5.29
CA ASP A 115 22.84 15.79 -5.86
C ASP A 115 23.37 16.76 -4.79
N GLU A 116 24.53 16.43 -4.23
CA GLU A 116 25.41 17.37 -3.53
C GLU A 116 26.82 17.11 -4.09
N LEU A 117 27.12 17.72 -5.24
CA LEU A 117 28.48 17.81 -5.79
C LEU A 117 28.92 19.27 -5.87
#